data_AF-A0A366NTY3-F1
#
_entry.id   AF-A0A366NTY3-F1
#
_cell.length_a   1.000
_cell.length_b   1.000
_cell.length_c   1.000
_cell.angle_alpha   90.00
_cell.angle_beta   90.00
_cell.angle_gamma   90.00
#
_symmetry.space_group_name_H-M   'P 1'
#
loop_
_entity.id
_entity.type
_entity.pdbx_description
1 polymer ?
#
loop_
_entity_poly.entity_id
_entity_poly.type
_entity_poly.pdbx_seq_one_letter_code
_entity_poly.pdbx_strand_id
1 'polypeptide(L)'
;MTSIQSQIEAAASKNSELLSILRETDHATPSLLQQTRLLQDLTTELQASAKRCRDLERRRESELKDHEKYRDSVTRRFLHKAVGRSNQFADKAAKEEREYFDVLQAAQRETSLHDSLKEQADQAQQVKTDLEQQVARHRDAQRALDELYGGIFAGPTQGFPEEDRKEQDGNQALQAYHEHRGKVEAEQHVIQLLSQGMQKLKYALEKMESALSHSRMDMFGGGSMADAMERSSLRKAEQAVAEARMQVLRAQRMSPFVGDLPDVDIAQGNIISDVVFDNIFTDMQFHDKIKASRESVRKCAAVMNQLGSDAKSRLNALEDELREKEGVLESTRLALQKEREAVFERVLGGQLSQTSSANSNAVEAPQGAKAIEAGLV
;
A
#
# COMPACT_ATOMS: atom_id res chain seq x y z
N MET A 1 -6.95 47.32 16.90
CA MET A 1 -6.75 45.86 16.97
C MET A 1 -8.00 45.29 17.63
N THR A 2 -8.71 44.38 16.97
CA THR A 2 -9.81 43.64 17.59
C THR A 2 -9.24 42.71 18.65
N SER A 3 -9.81 42.71 19.86
CA SER A 3 -9.38 41.82 20.93
C SER A 3 -9.66 40.36 20.56
N ILE A 4 -8.86 39.42 21.07
CA ILE A 4 -9.04 38.00 20.80
C ILE A 4 -10.43 37.50 21.22
N GLN A 5 -10.98 38.07 22.29
CA GLN A 5 -12.35 37.81 22.74
C GLN A 5 -13.39 38.17 21.67
N SER A 6 -13.25 39.34 21.02
CA SER A 6 -14.15 39.77 19.94
C SER A 6 -14.05 38.88 18.70
N GLN A 7 -12.86 38.34 18.41
CA GLN A 7 -12.67 37.39 17.31
C GLN A 7 -13.30 36.02 17.61
N ILE A 8 -13.15 35.54 18.85
CA ILE A 8 -13.79 34.30 19.34
C ILE A 8 -15.32 34.43 19.27
N GLU A 9 -15.88 35.56 19.70
CA GLU A 9 -17.32 35.84 19.61
C GLU A 9 -17.83 35.80 18.17
N ALA A 10 -17.14 36.50 17.26
CA ALA A 10 -17.51 36.51 15.84
C ALA A 10 -17.41 35.12 15.18
N ALA A 11 -16.53 34.26 15.69
CA ALA A 11 -16.28 32.91 15.18
C ALA A 11 -17.17 31.82 15.79
N ALA A 12 -17.86 32.08 16.90
CA ALA A 12 -18.53 31.06 17.72
C ALA A 12 -19.54 30.20 16.94
N SER A 13 -20.40 30.83 16.14
CA SER A 13 -21.41 30.12 15.33
C SER A 13 -20.73 29.17 14.34
N LYS A 14 -19.68 29.64 13.65
CA LYS A 14 -18.96 28.86 12.65
C LYS A 14 -18.18 27.71 13.30
N ASN A 15 -17.58 27.93 14.46
CA ASN A 15 -16.89 26.90 15.23
C ASN A 15 -17.84 25.74 15.61
N SER A 16 -19.02 26.06 16.13
CA SER A 16 -20.04 25.06 16.50
C SER A 16 -20.53 24.25 15.29
N GLU A 17 -20.80 24.93 14.17
CA GLU A 17 -21.21 24.27 12.92
C GLU A 17 -20.15 23.28 12.43
N LEU A 18 -18.88 23.71 12.37
CA LEU A 18 -17.77 22.86 11.90
C LEU A 18 -17.56 21.63 12.80
N LEU A 19 -17.61 21.79 14.12
CA LEU A 19 -17.49 20.67 15.05
C LEU A 19 -18.66 19.67 14.93
N SER A 20 -19.88 20.16 14.65
CA SER A 20 -21.03 19.28 14.36
C SER A 20 -20.78 18.44 13.11
N ILE A 21 -20.30 19.06 12.02
CA ILE A 21 -19.98 18.36 10.76
C ILE A 21 -18.90 17.31 10.99
N LEU A 22 -17.84 17.64 11.73
CA LEU A 22 -16.77 16.68 12.04
C LEU A 22 -17.29 15.47 12.80
N ARG A 23 -18.13 15.68 13.84
CA ARG A 23 -18.75 14.60 14.60
C ARG A 23 -19.66 13.72 13.73
N GLU A 24 -20.48 14.32 12.87
CA GLU A 24 -21.37 13.59 11.96
C GLU A 24 -20.60 12.70 10.98
N THR A 25 -19.40 13.13 10.58
CA THR A 25 -18.61 12.51 9.49
C THR A 25 -17.41 11.68 9.96
N ASP A 26 -17.18 11.59 11.27
CA ASP A 26 -16.02 10.90 11.88
C ASP A 26 -15.86 9.44 11.43
N HIS A 27 -16.98 8.75 11.20
CA HIS A 27 -17.02 7.36 10.74
C HIS A 27 -16.65 7.16 9.27
N ALA A 28 -16.59 8.23 8.46
CA ALA A 28 -16.53 8.12 7.00
C ALA A 28 -15.21 7.50 6.50
N THR A 29 -14.07 7.91 7.07
CA THR A 29 -12.74 7.43 6.68
C THR A 29 -12.53 5.92 6.93
N PRO A 30 -12.76 5.40 8.15
CA PRO A 30 -12.63 3.95 8.40
C PRO A 30 -13.64 3.13 7.58
N SER A 31 -14.86 3.63 7.41
CA SER A 31 -15.89 2.98 6.59
C SER A 31 -15.48 2.91 5.11
N LEU A 32 -14.88 3.97 4.56
CA LEU A 32 -14.37 4.00 3.19
C LEU A 32 -13.25 2.99 2.97
N LEU A 33 -12.34 2.84 3.94
CA LEU A 33 -11.27 1.84 3.89
C LEU A 33 -11.83 0.42 3.87
N GLN A 34 -12.80 0.12 4.75
CA GLN A 34 -13.47 -1.18 4.77
C GLN A 34 -14.20 -1.45 3.44
N GLN A 35 -14.92 -0.46 2.93
CA GLN A 35 -15.67 -0.58 1.68
C GLN A 35 -14.76 -0.80 0.46
N THR A 36 -13.60 -0.14 0.45
CA THR A 36 -12.60 -0.30 -0.62
C THR A 36 -12.05 -1.73 -0.64
N ARG A 37 -11.83 -2.35 0.52
CA ARG A 37 -11.40 -3.76 0.62
C ARG A 37 -12.48 -4.70 0.11
N LEU A 38 -13.73 -4.50 0.52
CA LEU A 38 -14.88 -5.29 0.02
C LEU A 38 -14.97 -5.25 -1.51
N LEU A 39 -14.81 -4.07 -2.12
CA LEU A 39 -14.81 -3.94 -3.58
C LEU A 39 -13.64 -4.66 -4.26
N GLN A 40 -12.46 -4.68 -3.65
CA GLN A 40 -11.32 -5.44 -4.17
C GLN A 40 -11.60 -6.95 -4.15
N ASP A 41 -12.19 -7.45 -3.06
CA ASP A 41 -12.57 -8.85 -2.93
C ASP A 41 -13.64 -9.22 -3.96
N LEU A 42 -14.73 -8.45 -4.05
CA LEU A 42 -15.80 -8.63 -5.03
C LEU A 42 -15.27 -8.57 -6.48
N THR A 43 -14.36 -7.65 -6.79
CA THR A 43 -13.74 -7.54 -8.12
C THR A 43 -12.94 -8.80 -8.46
N THR A 44 -12.20 -9.33 -7.48
CA THR A 44 -11.42 -10.56 -7.64
C THR A 44 -12.34 -11.76 -7.87
N GLU A 45 -13.41 -11.88 -7.09
CA GLU A 45 -14.42 -12.93 -7.26
C GLU A 45 -15.15 -12.84 -8.61
N LEU A 46 -15.48 -11.63 -9.05
CA LEU A 46 -16.15 -11.36 -10.32
C LEU A 46 -15.25 -11.72 -11.51
N GLN A 47 -13.94 -11.43 -11.44
CA GLN A 47 -12.97 -11.88 -12.44
C GLN A 47 -12.85 -13.40 -12.50
N ALA A 48 -12.81 -14.07 -11.33
CA ALA A 48 -12.76 -15.52 -11.23
C ALA A 48 -14.04 -16.16 -11.79
N SER A 49 -15.21 -15.61 -11.45
CA SER A 49 -16.52 -16.04 -11.95
C SER A 49 -16.64 -15.83 -13.45
N ALA A 50 -16.22 -14.68 -13.98
CA ALA A 50 -16.20 -14.43 -15.42
C ALA A 50 -15.30 -15.42 -16.19
N LYS A 51 -14.18 -15.86 -15.59
CA LYS A 51 -13.36 -16.93 -16.15
C LYS A 51 -14.11 -18.26 -16.14
N ARG A 52 -14.77 -18.63 -15.04
CA ARG A 52 -15.57 -19.86 -14.94
C ARG A 52 -16.74 -19.88 -15.93
N CYS A 53 -17.49 -18.77 -16.09
CA CYS A 53 -18.52 -18.64 -17.12
C CYS A 53 -17.97 -18.93 -18.52
N ARG A 54 -16.85 -18.31 -18.91
CA ARG A 54 -16.22 -18.53 -20.22
C ARG A 54 -15.76 -19.98 -20.42
N ASP A 55 -15.19 -20.59 -19.38
CA ASP A 55 -14.73 -21.98 -19.46
C ASP A 55 -15.91 -22.97 -19.53
N LEU A 56 -16.99 -22.71 -18.79
CA LEU A 56 -18.24 -23.48 -18.86
C LEU A 56 -18.95 -23.31 -20.21
N GLU A 57 -18.95 -22.12 -20.80
CA GLU A 57 -19.50 -21.89 -22.14
C GLU A 57 -18.74 -22.64 -23.24
N ARG A 58 -17.39 -22.60 -23.19
CA ARG A 58 -16.56 -23.39 -24.12
C ARG A 58 -16.84 -24.89 -23.99
N ARG A 59 -16.99 -25.39 -22.75
CA ARG A 59 -17.37 -26.79 -22.51
C ARG A 59 -18.76 -27.08 -23.04
N ARG A 60 -19.75 -26.22 -22.76
CA ARG A 60 -21.13 -26.35 -23.24
C ARG A 60 -21.18 -26.48 -24.76
N GLU A 61 -20.40 -25.66 -25.48
CA GLU A 61 -20.31 -25.75 -26.95
C GLU A 61 -19.66 -27.04 -27.45
N SER A 62 -18.68 -27.58 -26.73
CA SER A 62 -18.06 -28.87 -27.05
C SER A 62 -19.04 -30.02 -26.84
N GLU A 63 -19.66 -30.08 -25.65
CA GLU A 63 -20.64 -31.12 -25.30
C GLU A 63 -21.87 -31.05 -26.20
N LEU A 64 -22.33 -29.85 -26.60
CA LEU A 64 -23.42 -29.70 -27.56
C LEU A 64 -23.07 -30.33 -28.92
N LYS A 65 -21.86 -30.06 -29.44
CA LYS A 65 -21.41 -30.64 -30.71
C LYS A 65 -21.32 -32.16 -30.63
N ASP A 66 -20.86 -32.71 -29.51
CA ASP A 66 -20.75 -34.16 -29.35
C ASP A 66 -22.13 -34.81 -29.17
N HIS A 67 -23.02 -34.20 -28.38
CA HIS A 67 -24.44 -34.58 -28.29
C HIS A 67 -25.13 -34.59 -29.67
N GLU A 68 -25.00 -33.52 -30.46
CA GLU A 68 -25.56 -33.43 -31.83
C GLU A 68 -25.02 -34.53 -32.75
N LYS A 69 -23.70 -34.80 -32.71
CA LYS A 69 -23.07 -35.86 -33.51
C LYS A 69 -23.59 -37.27 -33.17
N TYR A 70 -23.99 -37.53 -31.93
CA TYR A 70 -24.56 -38.83 -31.55
C TYR A 70 -26.08 -38.89 -31.73
N ARG A 71 -26.79 -37.77 -31.60
CA ARG A 71 -28.23 -37.68 -31.86
C ARG A 71 -28.57 -37.82 -33.35
N ASP A 72 -27.83 -37.13 -34.22
CA ASP A 72 -28.22 -36.94 -35.63
C ASP A 72 -27.48 -37.87 -36.62
N SER A 73 -26.49 -38.64 -36.17
CA SER A 73 -25.70 -39.48 -37.07
C SER A 73 -26.36 -40.82 -37.40
N VAL A 74 -27.09 -40.83 -38.52
CA VAL A 74 -27.71 -42.03 -39.11
C VAL A 74 -26.66 -43.09 -39.48
N THR A 75 -25.48 -42.69 -39.97
CA THR A 75 -24.40 -43.61 -40.37
C THR A 75 -23.76 -44.32 -39.19
N ARG A 76 -23.52 -43.63 -38.06
CA ARG A 76 -23.01 -44.26 -36.83
C ARG A 76 -24.01 -45.22 -36.21
N ARG A 77 -25.30 -44.83 -36.21
CA ARG A 77 -26.40 -45.69 -35.76
C ARG A 77 -26.51 -46.96 -36.60
N PHE A 78 -26.38 -46.86 -37.93
CA PHE A 78 -26.36 -48.00 -38.84
C PHE A 78 -25.16 -48.91 -38.62
N LEU A 79 -23.95 -48.35 -38.49
CA LEU A 79 -22.72 -49.12 -38.25
C LEU A 79 -22.78 -49.89 -36.92
N HIS A 80 -23.25 -49.25 -35.85
CA HIS A 80 -23.43 -49.91 -34.55
C HIS A 80 -24.50 -51.00 -34.60
N LYS A 81 -25.56 -50.83 -35.40
CA LYS A 81 -26.60 -51.85 -35.61
C LYS A 81 -26.08 -53.03 -36.43
N ALA A 82 -25.30 -52.78 -37.49
CA ALA A 82 -24.73 -53.81 -38.35
C ALA A 82 -23.70 -54.71 -37.64
N VAL A 83 -23.00 -54.17 -36.64
CA VAL A 83 -22.02 -54.91 -35.81
C VAL A 83 -22.68 -55.52 -34.55
N GLY A 84 -24.00 -55.40 -34.38
CA GLY A 84 -24.74 -55.96 -33.24
C GLY A 84 -24.55 -55.20 -31.91
N ARG A 85 -24.02 -53.97 -31.96
CA ARG A 85 -23.68 -53.11 -30.79
C ARG A 85 -24.67 -51.94 -30.61
N SER A 86 -25.96 -52.17 -30.85
CA SER A 86 -27.00 -51.11 -30.78
C SER A 86 -27.15 -50.52 -29.38
N ASN A 87 -27.07 -51.34 -28.33
CA ASN A 87 -27.19 -50.88 -26.94
C ASN A 87 -26.05 -49.93 -26.57
N GLN A 88 -24.82 -50.22 -27.00
CA GLN A 88 -23.65 -49.36 -26.75
C GLN A 88 -23.76 -47.97 -27.41
N PHE A 89 -24.50 -47.83 -28.50
CA PHE A 89 -24.76 -46.53 -29.12
C PHE A 89 -25.77 -45.73 -28.30
N ALA A 90 -26.84 -46.37 -27.81
CA ALA A 90 -27.83 -45.74 -26.94
C ALA A 90 -27.21 -45.30 -25.60
N ASP A 91 -26.36 -46.15 -25.00
CA ASP A 91 -25.66 -45.82 -23.75
C ASP A 91 -24.72 -44.61 -23.93
N LYS A 92 -24.02 -44.52 -25.06
CA LYS A 92 -23.18 -43.36 -25.40
C LYS A 92 -24.02 -42.11 -25.63
N ALA A 93 -25.07 -42.17 -26.43
CA ALA A 93 -25.95 -41.02 -26.67
C ALA A 93 -26.57 -40.48 -25.35
N ALA A 94 -26.99 -41.37 -24.46
CA ALA A 94 -27.51 -41.00 -23.14
C ALA A 94 -26.43 -40.41 -22.21
N LYS A 95 -25.18 -40.85 -22.34
CA LYS A 95 -24.04 -40.26 -21.61
C LYS A 95 -23.76 -38.83 -22.06
N GLU A 96 -23.66 -38.60 -23.37
CA GLU A 96 -23.38 -37.29 -23.96
C GLU A 96 -24.52 -36.29 -23.65
N GLU A 97 -25.77 -36.75 -23.63
CA GLU A 97 -26.91 -35.94 -23.20
C GLU A 97 -26.80 -35.50 -21.73
N ARG A 98 -26.43 -36.41 -20.83
CA ARG A 98 -26.19 -36.07 -19.41
C ARG A 98 -25.04 -35.08 -19.24
N GLU A 99 -23.91 -35.33 -19.90
CA GLU A 99 -22.73 -34.46 -19.85
C GLU A 99 -23.06 -33.04 -20.34
N TYR A 100 -23.84 -32.91 -21.42
CA TYR A 100 -24.35 -31.63 -21.89
C TYR A 100 -25.27 -30.93 -20.85
N PHE A 101 -26.26 -31.63 -20.30
CA PHE A 101 -27.19 -31.05 -19.31
C PHE A 101 -26.48 -30.65 -18.00
N ASP A 102 -25.50 -31.43 -17.55
CA ASP A 102 -24.71 -31.11 -16.36
C ASP A 102 -23.92 -29.81 -16.56
N VAL A 103 -23.27 -29.65 -17.71
CA VAL A 103 -22.55 -28.42 -18.06
C VAL A 103 -23.50 -27.24 -18.24
N LEU A 104 -24.68 -27.46 -18.84
CA LEU A 104 -25.70 -26.42 -18.98
C LEU A 104 -26.20 -25.92 -17.62
N GLN A 105 -26.48 -26.84 -16.69
CA GLN A 105 -26.91 -26.48 -15.33
C GLN A 105 -25.80 -25.76 -14.57
N ALA A 106 -24.55 -26.22 -14.69
CA ALA A 106 -23.40 -25.56 -14.07
C ALA A 106 -23.19 -24.15 -14.64
N ALA A 107 -23.31 -23.97 -15.96
CA ALA A 107 -23.22 -22.67 -16.61
C ALA A 107 -24.31 -21.71 -16.09
N GLN A 108 -25.57 -22.18 -16.02
CA GLN A 108 -26.67 -21.35 -15.51
C GLN A 108 -26.44 -20.92 -14.05
N ARG A 109 -25.99 -21.84 -13.19
CA ARG A 109 -25.68 -21.55 -11.78
C ARG A 109 -24.56 -20.51 -11.64
N GLU A 110 -23.49 -20.67 -12.41
CA GLU A 110 -22.36 -19.73 -12.38
C GLU A 110 -22.78 -18.36 -12.93
N THR A 111 -23.61 -18.29 -13.98
CA THR A 111 -24.15 -17.01 -14.49
C THR A 111 -24.99 -16.30 -13.43
N SER A 112 -25.90 -17.00 -12.75
CA SER A 112 -26.69 -16.38 -11.67
C SER A 112 -25.82 -15.90 -10.51
N LEU A 113 -24.75 -16.63 -10.17
CA LEU A 113 -23.77 -16.19 -9.18
C LEU A 113 -23.02 -14.95 -9.67
N HIS A 114 -22.59 -14.93 -10.93
CA HIS A 114 -21.91 -13.80 -11.54
C HIS A 114 -22.78 -12.52 -11.50
N ASP A 115 -24.05 -12.64 -11.87
CA ASP A 115 -24.99 -11.53 -11.86
C ASP A 115 -25.22 -10.99 -10.43
N SER A 116 -25.33 -11.88 -9.44
CA SER A 116 -25.46 -11.47 -8.03
C SER A 116 -24.19 -10.79 -7.51
N LEU A 117 -23.00 -11.30 -7.84
CA LEU A 117 -21.72 -10.65 -7.48
C LEU A 117 -21.60 -9.27 -8.12
N LYS A 118 -22.05 -9.14 -9.37
CA LYS A 118 -22.05 -7.87 -10.08
C LYS A 118 -22.99 -6.86 -9.42
N GLU A 119 -24.20 -7.27 -9.07
CA GLU A 119 -25.15 -6.42 -8.35
C GLU A 119 -24.58 -5.95 -7.00
N GLN A 120 -23.96 -6.86 -6.23
CA GLN A 120 -23.30 -6.52 -4.97
C GLN A 120 -22.13 -5.55 -5.18
N ALA A 121 -21.33 -5.72 -6.23
CA ALA A 121 -20.24 -4.81 -6.57
C ALA A 121 -20.76 -3.42 -6.97
N ASP A 122 -21.84 -3.35 -7.74
CA ASP A 122 -22.47 -2.09 -8.15
C ASP A 122 -23.05 -1.33 -6.94
N GLN A 123 -23.73 -2.04 -6.03
CA GLN A 123 -24.21 -1.47 -4.75
C GLN A 123 -23.04 -1.01 -3.87
N ALA A 124 -22.00 -1.83 -3.76
CA ALA A 124 -20.81 -1.50 -2.99
C ALA A 124 -20.08 -0.27 -3.54
N GLN A 125 -20.12 -0.06 -4.85
CA GLN A 125 -19.54 1.10 -5.52
C GLN A 125 -20.35 2.38 -5.27
N GLN A 126 -21.68 2.29 -5.18
CA GLN A 126 -22.54 3.41 -4.78
C GLN A 126 -22.19 3.86 -3.36
N VAL A 127 -22.15 2.93 -2.42
CA VAL A 127 -21.78 3.20 -1.01
C VAL A 127 -20.38 3.83 -0.91
N LYS A 128 -19.41 3.34 -1.69
CA LYS A 128 -18.07 3.95 -1.75
C LYS A 128 -18.12 5.42 -2.18
N THR A 129 -18.93 5.75 -3.17
CA THR A 129 -19.07 7.13 -3.68
C THR A 129 -19.66 8.05 -2.62
N ASP A 130 -20.67 7.59 -1.88
CA ASP A 130 -21.27 8.35 -0.78
C ASP A 130 -20.27 8.57 0.37
N LEU A 131 -19.50 7.53 0.72
CA LEU A 131 -18.44 7.62 1.72
C LEU A 131 -17.32 8.57 1.30
N GLU A 132 -16.92 8.59 0.01
CA GLU A 132 -15.95 9.54 -0.53
C GLU A 132 -16.43 11.00 -0.36
N GLN A 133 -17.73 11.26 -0.58
CA GLN A 133 -18.31 12.59 -0.36
C GLN A 133 -18.28 12.98 1.14
N GLN A 134 -18.59 12.05 2.04
CA GLN A 134 -18.53 12.31 3.48
C GLN A 134 -17.09 12.55 3.96
N VAL A 135 -16.11 11.81 3.42
CA VAL A 135 -14.68 12.06 3.69
C VAL A 135 -14.25 13.43 3.18
N ALA A 136 -14.71 13.85 2.00
CA ALA A 136 -14.44 15.19 1.48
C ALA A 136 -15.05 16.27 2.39
N ARG A 137 -16.32 16.10 2.80
CA ARG A 137 -16.99 17.01 3.74
C ARG A 137 -16.27 17.10 5.09
N HIS A 138 -15.83 15.98 5.65
CA HIS A 138 -15.03 15.92 6.87
C HIS A 138 -13.72 16.70 6.70
N ARG A 139 -12.99 16.45 5.61
CA ARG A 139 -11.72 17.11 5.32
C ARG A 139 -11.87 18.62 5.14
N ASP A 140 -12.92 19.07 4.45
CA ASP A 140 -13.16 20.49 4.23
C ASP A 140 -13.58 21.19 5.52
N ALA A 141 -14.38 20.54 6.37
CA ALA A 141 -14.71 21.04 7.70
C ALA A 141 -13.46 21.15 8.59
N GLN A 142 -12.57 20.15 8.58
CA GLN A 142 -11.31 20.17 9.32
C GLN A 142 -10.44 21.34 8.85
N ARG A 143 -10.28 21.53 7.54
CA ARG A 143 -9.50 22.64 6.99
C ARG A 143 -10.07 24.00 7.39
N ALA A 144 -11.39 24.16 7.28
CA ALA A 144 -12.06 25.40 7.67
C ALA A 144 -11.92 25.67 9.17
N LEU A 145 -11.86 24.63 10.00
CA LEU A 145 -11.63 24.74 11.44
C LEU A 145 -10.18 25.13 11.74
N ASP A 146 -9.22 24.51 11.06
CA ASP A 146 -7.80 24.84 11.18
C ASP A 146 -7.53 26.28 10.73
N GLU A 147 -8.14 26.74 9.64
CA GLU A 147 -8.07 28.13 9.17
C GLU A 147 -8.71 29.11 10.17
N LEU A 148 -9.85 28.74 10.75
CA LEU A 148 -10.53 29.54 11.77
C LEU A 148 -9.64 29.72 13.01
N TYR A 149 -9.06 28.62 13.49
CA TYR A 149 -8.17 28.64 14.64
C TYR A 149 -6.85 29.35 14.33
N GLY A 150 -6.26 29.11 13.17
CA GLY A 150 -5.05 29.82 12.73
C GLY A 150 -5.27 31.33 12.60
N GLY A 151 -6.48 31.79 12.27
CA GLY A 151 -6.81 33.21 12.26
C GLY A 151 -6.96 33.86 13.65
N ILE A 152 -7.39 33.08 14.65
CA ILE A 152 -7.70 33.58 16.01
C ILE A 152 -6.50 33.44 16.95
N PHE A 153 -5.78 32.33 16.84
CA PHE A 153 -4.68 31.93 17.73
C PHE A 153 -3.31 32.11 17.05
N ALA A 154 -3.20 32.94 16.00
CA ALA A 154 -1.90 33.23 15.38
C ALA A 154 -1.01 34.08 16.30
N GLY A 155 -0.05 33.43 16.97
CA GLY A 155 0.91 34.06 17.86
C GLY A 155 0.42 34.11 19.31
N PRO A 156 1.09 34.87 20.20
CA PRO A 156 0.81 34.83 21.63
C PRO A 156 -0.66 35.11 21.97
N THR A 157 -1.35 34.10 22.45
CA THR A 157 -2.77 34.14 22.79
C THR A 157 -2.97 34.87 24.13
N GLN A 158 -3.07 36.21 24.09
CA GLN A 158 -3.16 37.05 25.28
C GLN A 158 -4.29 36.60 26.23
N GLY A 159 -3.91 36.20 27.44
CA GLY A 159 -4.83 35.72 28.48
C GLY A 159 -5.04 34.20 28.50
N PHE A 160 -4.42 33.45 27.59
CA PHE A 160 -4.56 32.00 27.48
C PHE A 160 -3.20 31.28 27.28
N PRO A 161 -2.27 31.38 28.25
CA PRO A 161 -0.91 30.81 28.13
C PRO A 161 -0.86 29.28 28.01
N GLU A 162 -1.92 28.59 28.47
CA GLU A 162 -2.03 27.13 28.32
C GLU A 162 -2.32 26.71 26.87
N GLU A 163 -2.98 27.55 26.08
CA GLU A 163 -3.19 27.32 24.65
C GLU A 163 -1.87 27.47 23.89
N ASP A 164 -1.12 28.56 24.17
CA ASP A 164 0.23 28.78 23.63
C ASP A 164 1.16 27.59 23.91
N ARG A 165 1.13 27.06 25.15
CA ARG A 165 1.96 25.90 25.53
C ARG A 165 1.58 24.66 24.71
N LYS A 166 0.28 24.37 24.57
CA LYS A 166 -0.20 23.21 23.80
C LYS A 166 0.10 23.34 22.31
N GLU A 167 0.08 24.56 21.75
CA GLU A 167 0.48 24.81 20.38
C GLU A 167 1.98 24.51 20.18
N GLN A 168 2.82 24.94 21.12
CA GLN A 168 4.25 24.61 21.11
C GLN A 168 4.49 23.10 21.20
N ASP A 169 3.79 22.41 22.11
CA ASP A 169 3.88 20.94 22.26
C ASP A 169 3.49 20.23 20.96
N GLY A 170 2.40 20.66 20.31
CA GLY A 170 1.94 20.13 19.03
C GLY A 170 2.94 20.38 17.90
N ASN A 171 3.54 21.56 17.83
CA ASN A 171 4.56 21.90 16.83
C ASN A 171 5.84 21.06 17.02
N GLN A 172 6.27 20.84 18.26
CA GLN A 172 7.41 19.97 18.58
C GLN A 172 7.12 18.51 18.20
N ALA A 173 5.92 18.01 18.52
CA ALA A 173 5.50 16.66 18.14
C ALA A 173 5.45 16.49 16.60
N LEU A 174 4.96 17.51 15.88
CA LEU A 174 4.92 17.50 14.42
C LEU A 174 6.31 17.47 13.79
N GLN A 175 7.23 18.28 14.31
CA GLN A 175 8.62 18.27 13.86
C GLN A 175 9.27 16.89 14.10
N ALA A 176 9.12 16.33 15.31
CA ALA A 176 9.65 15.01 15.64
C ALA A 176 9.08 13.91 14.73
N TYR A 177 7.77 13.98 14.42
CA TYR A 177 7.12 13.07 13.47
C TYR A 177 7.74 13.17 12.07
N HIS A 178 7.88 14.37 11.52
CA HIS A 178 8.45 14.57 10.19
C HIS A 178 9.91 14.11 10.08
N GLU A 179 10.72 14.40 11.11
CA GLU A 179 12.11 13.94 11.18
C GLU A 179 12.20 12.40 11.17
N HIS A 180 11.37 11.72 11.96
CA HIS A 180 11.34 10.26 12.01
C HIS A 180 10.78 9.63 10.73
N ARG A 181 9.73 10.23 10.15
CA ARG A 181 9.19 9.79 8.87
C ARG A 181 10.23 9.88 7.75
N GLY A 182 11.04 10.94 7.73
CA GLY A 182 12.16 11.05 6.79
C GLY A 182 13.18 9.91 6.93
N LYS A 183 13.44 9.43 8.15
CA LYS A 183 14.31 8.26 8.39
C LYS A 183 13.70 6.96 7.86
N VAL A 184 12.40 6.75 8.08
CA VAL A 184 11.66 5.60 7.54
C VAL A 184 11.73 5.58 6.01
N GLU A 185 11.43 6.71 5.37
CA GLU A 185 11.50 6.85 3.91
C GLU A 185 12.92 6.60 3.38
N ALA A 186 13.95 7.12 4.06
CA ALA A 186 15.34 6.87 3.71
C ALA A 186 15.71 5.38 3.80
N GLU A 187 15.30 4.68 4.86
CA GLU A 187 15.60 3.26 5.07
C GLU A 187 14.82 2.36 4.08
N GLN A 188 13.59 2.73 3.70
CA GLN A 188 12.85 2.07 2.62
C GLN A 188 13.61 2.17 1.28
N HIS A 189 14.15 3.34 0.95
CA HIS A 189 14.97 3.50 -0.24
C HIS A 189 16.28 2.70 -0.18
N VAL A 190 16.91 2.59 0.98
CA VAL A 190 18.07 1.71 1.20
C VAL A 190 17.72 0.26 0.85
N ILE A 191 16.60 -0.26 1.36
CA ILE A 191 16.15 -1.63 1.04
C ILE A 191 15.92 -1.81 -0.47
N GLN A 192 15.33 -0.81 -1.13
CA GLN A 192 15.14 -0.85 -2.59
C GLN A 192 16.48 -0.91 -3.34
N LEU A 193 17.45 -0.08 -2.97
CA LEU A 193 18.79 -0.06 -3.58
C LEU A 193 19.52 -1.40 -3.36
N LEU A 194 19.49 -1.94 -2.14
CA LEU A 194 20.09 -3.24 -1.82
C LEU A 194 19.41 -4.39 -2.58
N SER A 195 18.08 -4.34 -2.75
CA SER A 195 17.34 -5.31 -3.55
C SER A 195 17.71 -5.24 -5.04
N GLN A 196 17.87 -4.04 -5.60
CA GLN A 196 18.37 -3.86 -6.96
C GLN A 196 19.81 -4.38 -7.09
N GLY A 197 20.69 -4.09 -6.12
CA GLY A 197 22.05 -4.63 -6.08
C GLY A 197 22.08 -6.16 -6.02
N MET A 198 21.20 -6.76 -5.23
CA MET A 198 21.01 -8.21 -5.15
C MET A 198 20.58 -8.82 -6.50
N GLN A 199 19.68 -8.18 -7.24
CA GLN A 199 19.30 -8.64 -8.58
C GLN A 199 20.51 -8.65 -9.53
N LYS A 200 21.38 -7.64 -9.44
CA LYS A 200 22.62 -7.57 -10.23
C LYS A 200 23.59 -8.68 -9.85
N LEU A 201 23.76 -8.98 -8.56
CA LEU A 201 24.60 -10.10 -8.10
C LEU A 201 24.04 -11.46 -8.53
N LYS A 202 22.72 -11.65 -8.53
CA LYS A 202 22.10 -12.87 -9.07
C LYS A 202 22.37 -13.04 -10.57
N TYR A 203 22.25 -11.95 -11.34
CA TYR A 203 22.59 -11.95 -12.75
C TYR A 203 24.09 -12.23 -12.97
N ALA A 204 24.97 -11.67 -12.14
CA ALA A 204 26.40 -11.95 -12.19
C ALA A 204 26.68 -13.44 -11.96
N LEU A 205 26.03 -14.07 -10.97
CA LEU A 205 26.16 -15.51 -10.71
C LEU A 205 25.69 -16.37 -11.89
N GLU A 206 24.59 -16.01 -12.55
CA GLU A 206 24.11 -16.69 -13.76
C GLU A 206 25.16 -16.62 -14.88
N LYS A 207 25.80 -15.47 -15.08
CA LYS A 207 26.86 -15.31 -16.08
C LYS A 207 28.15 -16.02 -15.69
N MET A 208 28.49 -16.09 -14.41
CA MET A 208 29.60 -16.93 -13.94
C MET A 208 29.33 -18.42 -14.18
N GLU A 209 28.10 -18.89 -14.00
CA GLU A 209 27.76 -20.29 -14.30
C GLU A 209 27.77 -20.57 -15.82
N SER A 210 27.35 -19.60 -16.63
CA SER A 210 27.48 -19.66 -18.09
C SER A 210 28.95 -19.74 -18.52
N ALA A 211 29.81 -18.90 -17.93
CA ALA A 211 31.26 -18.93 -18.17
C ALA A 211 31.88 -20.27 -17.76
N LEU A 212 31.50 -20.84 -16.61
CA LEU A 212 31.95 -22.18 -16.20
C LEU A 212 31.51 -23.29 -17.17
N SER A 213 30.29 -23.18 -17.71
CA SER A 213 29.79 -24.13 -18.71
C SER A 213 30.58 -24.06 -20.02
N HIS A 214 30.86 -22.84 -20.50
CA HIS A 214 31.68 -22.62 -21.69
C HIS A 214 33.14 -23.07 -21.48
N SER A 215 33.73 -22.74 -20.33
CA SER A 215 35.07 -23.19 -19.93
C SER A 215 35.19 -24.72 -19.87
N ARG A 216 34.16 -25.43 -19.37
CA ARG A 216 34.13 -26.90 -19.43
C ARG A 216 34.08 -27.42 -20.85
N MET A 217 33.30 -26.79 -21.73
CA MET A 217 33.23 -27.18 -23.14
C MET A 217 34.57 -26.97 -23.84
N ASP A 218 35.27 -25.89 -23.51
CA ASP A 218 36.59 -25.55 -24.03
C ASP A 218 37.66 -26.60 -23.63
N MET A 219 37.71 -26.98 -22.34
CA MET A 219 38.60 -28.02 -21.81
C MET A 219 38.48 -29.40 -22.50
N PHE A 220 37.36 -29.70 -23.19
CA PHE A 220 37.13 -30.96 -23.91
C PHE A 220 37.19 -30.82 -25.44
N GLY A 221 37.87 -29.79 -25.95
CA GLY A 221 38.07 -29.55 -27.38
C GLY A 221 37.08 -28.55 -27.98
N GLY A 222 36.65 -27.56 -27.20
CA GLY A 222 35.89 -26.42 -27.71
C GLY A 222 36.75 -25.54 -28.62
N GLY A 223 36.14 -25.00 -29.68
CA GLY A 223 36.82 -24.07 -30.58
C GLY A 223 36.70 -22.62 -30.11
N SER A 224 37.31 -21.70 -30.87
CA SER A 224 37.35 -20.24 -30.62
C SER A 224 36.01 -19.54 -30.33
N MET A 225 34.87 -20.18 -30.62
CA MET A 225 33.54 -19.69 -30.27
C MET A 225 33.20 -19.85 -28.77
N ALA A 226 33.65 -20.92 -28.11
CA ALA A 226 33.42 -21.15 -26.68
C ALA A 226 34.15 -20.08 -25.85
N ASP A 227 35.41 -19.83 -26.19
CA ASP A 227 36.27 -18.76 -25.70
C ASP A 227 35.62 -17.36 -25.74
N ALA A 228 35.02 -17.00 -26.88
CA ALA A 228 34.37 -15.71 -27.05
C ALA A 228 33.11 -15.57 -26.17
N MET A 229 32.34 -16.64 -26.01
CA MET A 229 31.15 -16.67 -25.16
C MET A 229 31.49 -16.62 -23.67
N GLU A 230 32.57 -17.30 -23.27
CA GLU A 230 33.12 -17.27 -21.92
C GLU A 230 33.54 -15.85 -21.52
N ARG A 231 34.38 -15.21 -22.34
CA ARG A 231 34.83 -13.82 -22.11
C ARG A 231 33.67 -12.84 -22.06
N SER A 232 32.67 -13.01 -22.95
CA SER A 232 31.45 -12.19 -22.94
C SER A 232 30.67 -12.36 -21.63
N SER A 233 30.57 -13.59 -21.11
CA SER A 233 29.88 -13.89 -19.85
C SER A 233 30.61 -13.31 -18.64
N LEU A 234 31.94 -13.44 -18.60
CA LEU A 234 32.77 -12.85 -17.53
C LEU A 234 32.65 -11.32 -17.47
N ARG A 235 32.72 -10.63 -18.64
CA ARG A 235 32.52 -9.17 -18.70
C ARG A 235 31.15 -8.73 -18.20
N LYS A 236 30.09 -9.47 -18.55
CA LYS A 236 28.72 -9.19 -18.06
C LYS A 236 28.62 -9.40 -16.55
N ALA A 237 29.26 -10.43 -16.01
CA ALA A 237 29.29 -10.66 -14.57
C ALA A 237 29.96 -9.51 -13.82
N GLU A 238 31.06 -9.01 -14.34
CA GLU A 238 31.81 -7.90 -13.72
C GLU A 238 31.07 -6.58 -13.77
N GLN A 239 30.49 -6.26 -14.93
CA GLN A 239 29.63 -5.08 -15.04
C GLN A 239 28.50 -5.15 -14.01
N ALA A 240 27.86 -6.31 -13.85
CA ALA A 240 26.79 -6.47 -12.88
C ALA A 240 27.27 -6.35 -11.42
N VAL A 241 28.47 -6.85 -11.10
CA VAL A 241 29.09 -6.64 -9.77
C VAL A 241 29.39 -5.16 -9.52
N ALA A 242 29.93 -4.44 -10.51
CA ALA A 242 30.20 -3.01 -10.41
C ALA A 242 28.89 -2.20 -10.20
N GLU A 243 27.83 -2.54 -10.95
CA GLU A 243 26.50 -1.96 -10.76
C GLU A 243 25.95 -2.24 -9.36
N ALA A 244 26.14 -3.45 -8.82
CA ALA A 244 25.73 -3.78 -7.45
C ALA A 244 26.46 -2.93 -6.41
N ARG A 245 27.78 -2.72 -6.56
CA ARG A 245 28.56 -1.83 -5.68
C ARG A 245 28.06 -0.39 -5.73
N MET A 246 27.71 0.10 -6.92
CA MET A 246 27.14 1.45 -7.07
C MET A 246 25.83 1.61 -6.29
N GLN A 247 24.99 0.56 -6.22
CA GLN A 247 23.77 0.62 -5.40
C GLN A 247 24.08 0.68 -3.91
N VAL A 248 25.09 -0.05 -3.43
CA VAL A 248 25.54 0.02 -2.03
C VAL A 248 26.09 1.40 -1.69
N LEU A 249 26.92 1.98 -2.55
CA LEU A 249 27.44 3.35 -2.36
C LEU A 249 26.31 4.39 -2.29
N ARG A 250 25.23 4.20 -3.06
CA ARG A 250 24.04 5.06 -2.96
C ARG A 250 23.30 4.85 -1.65
N ALA A 251 23.14 3.59 -1.23
CA ALA A 251 22.49 3.25 0.03
C ALA A 251 23.25 3.82 1.24
N GLN A 252 24.58 3.79 1.22
CA GLN A 252 25.45 4.36 2.26
C GLN A 252 25.28 5.87 2.44
N ARG A 253 24.96 6.60 1.38
CA ARG A 253 24.67 8.05 1.46
C ARG A 253 23.37 8.35 2.19
N MET A 254 22.46 7.38 2.25
CA MET A 254 21.14 7.52 2.88
C MET A 254 21.13 6.96 4.30
N SER A 255 21.90 5.91 4.56
CA SER A 255 22.00 5.28 5.88
C SER A 255 23.46 4.90 6.17
N PRO A 256 24.10 5.49 7.20
CA PRO A 256 25.49 5.21 7.54
C PRO A 256 25.70 3.80 8.10
N PHE A 257 24.61 3.06 8.38
CA PHE A 257 24.63 1.70 8.91
C PHE A 257 24.79 0.63 7.82
N VAL A 258 24.83 1.03 6.54
CA VAL A 258 25.09 0.10 5.43
C VAL A 258 26.59 -0.15 5.31
N GLY A 259 27.02 -1.37 5.65
CA GLY A 259 28.41 -1.80 5.50
C GLY A 259 28.84 -1.98 4.04
N ASP A 260 30.15 -2.11 3.83
CA ASP A 260 30.74 -2.35 2.52
C ASP A 260 30.53 -3.79 2.02
N LEU A 261 30.61 -3.97 0.69
CA LEU A 261 30.65 -5.29 0.07
C LEU A 261 32.09 -5.82 0.03
N PRO A 262 32.31 -7.13 0.28
CA PRO A 262 33.61 -7.77 0.10
C PRO A 262 34.16 -7.56 -1.31
N ASP A 263 35.47 -7.47 -1.45
CA ASP A 263 36.11 -7.40 -2.76
C ASP A 263 35.81 -8.65 -3.61
N VAL A 264 35.57 -8.41 -4.90
CA VAL A 264 35.27 -9.45 -5.88
C VAL A 264 36.24 -9.24 -7.03
N ASP A 265 37.18 -10.16 -7.14
CA ASP A 265 38.08 -10.24 -8.29
C ASP A 265 37.49 -11.25 -9.28
N ILE A 266 36.97 -10.74 -10.41
CA ILE A 266 36.52 -11.59 -11.52
C ILE A 266 37.71 -11.78 -12.43
N ALA A 267 38.06 -13.05 -12.68
CA ALA A 267 39.16 -13.42 -13.53
C ALA A 267 39.00 -12.84 -14.95
N GLN A 268 39.56 -11.65 -15.17
CA GLN A 268 39.86 -11.18 -16.51
C GLN A 268 41.23 -11.75 -16.87
N GLY A 269 41.29 -12.59 -17.91
CA GLY A 269 42.59 -12.98 -18.48
C GLY A 269 43.36 -11.71 -18.84
N ASN A 270 44.45 -11.42 -18.13
CA ASN A 270 45.31 -10.29 -18.44
C ASN A 270 45.83 -10.45 -19.87
N ILE A 271 45.45 -9.50 -20.72
CA ILE A 271 45.54 -9.51 -22.19
C ILE A 271 46.99 -9.41 -22.72
N ILE A 272 48.05 -9.74 -21.97
CA ILE A 272 49.44 -9.57 -22.44
C ILE A 272 50.33 -10.83 -22.36
N SER A 273 49.93 -11.95 -21.72
CA SER A 273 50.80 -13.15 -21.66
C SER A 273 50.40 -14.36 -22.50
N ASP A 274 49.15 -14.47 -22.96
CA ASP A 274 48.57 -15.76 -23.40
C ASP A 274 48.84 -16.15 -24.86
N VAL A 275 49.97 -15.73 -25.43
CA VAL A 275 50.38 -16.21 -26.77
C VAL A 275 51.49 -17.28 -26.69
N VAL A 276 51.95 -17.73 -25.51
CA VAL A 276 53.23 -18.48 -25.49
C VAL A 276 53.23 -19.91 -24.90
N PHE A 277 52.25 -20.47 -24.16
CA PHE A 277 52.38 -21.88 -23.69
C PHE A 277 51.05 -22.68 -23.47
N ASP A 278 50.80 -23.67 -24.35
CA ASP A 278 50.07 -24.97 -24.27
C ASP A 278 48.74 -25.20 -23.48
N ASN A 279 47.61 -25.01 -24.19
CA ASN A 279 46.40 -25.86 -24.43
C ASN A 279 45.77 -26.86 -23.43
N ILE A 280 46.28 -27.13 -22.22
CA ILE A 280 45.52 -27.96 -21.22
C ILE A 280 45.75 -27.47 -19.78
N PHE A 281 46.99 -27.10 -19.44
CA PHE A 281 47.33 -26.65 -18.09
C PHE A 281 46.80 -25.23 -17.81
N THR A 282 46.76 -24.37 -18.83
CA THR A 282 46.26 -23.00 -18.76
C THR A 282 44.74 -22.96 -18.59
N ASP A 283 44.01 -23.85 -19.27
CA ASP A 283 42.54 -23.90 -19.22
C ASP A 283 42.02 -24.41 -17.88
N MET A 284 42.69 -25.43 -17.30
CA MET A 284 42.33 -25.91 -15.97
C MET A 284 42.58 -24.85 -14.88
N GLN A 285 43.68 -24.10 -14.99
CA GLN A 285 43.97 -22.98 -14.08
C GLN A 285 42.98 -21.82 -14.27
N PHE A 286 42.60 -21.48 -15.50
CA PHE A 286 41.62 -20.44 -15.78
C PHE A 286 40.22 -20.86 -15.30
N HIS A 287 39.83 -22.11 -15.54
CA HIS A 287 38.61 -22.72 -15.03
C HIS A 287 38.52 -22.63 -13.49
N ASP A 288 39.62 -22.94 -12.79
CA ASP A 288 39.67 -22.83 -11.33
C ASP A 288 39.64 -21.36 -10.84
N LYS A 289 40.20 -20.41 -11.60
CA LYS A 289 40.02 -18.98 -11.34
C LYS A 289 38.55 -18.56 -11.48
N ILE A 290 37.83 -19.04 -12.50
CA ILE A 290 36.40 -18.73 -12.67
C ILE A 290 35.58 -19.33 -11.52
N LYS A 291 35.90 -20.54 -11.06
CA LYS A 291 35.30 -21.10 -9.84
C LYS A 291 35.53 -20.19 -8.64
N ALA A 292 36.76 -19.74 -8.42
CA ALA A 292 37.10 -18.84 -7.31
C ALA A 292 36.33 -17.51 -7.40
N SER A 293 36.29 -16.88 -8.57
CA SER A 293 35.51 -15.67 -8.82
C SER A 293 34.01 -15.88 -8.56
N ARG A 294 33.44 -17.02 -8.94
CA ARG A 294 32.04 -17.35 -8.64
C ARG A 294 31.80 -17.43 -7.13
N GLU A 295 32.70 -18.06 -6.38
CA GLU A 295 32.58 -18.11 -4.92
C GLU A 295 32.72 -16.71 -4.28
N SER A 296 33.57 -15.84 -4.80
CA SER A 296 33.65 -14.44 -4.36
C SER A 296 32.36 -13.67 -4.62
N VAL A 297 31.73 -13.84 -5.79
CA VAL A 297 30.41 -13.26 -6.09
C VAL A 297 29.34 -13.83 -5.14
N ARG A 298 29.38 -15.13 -4.82
CA ARG A 298 28.45 -15.76 -3.86
C ARG A 298 28.60 -15.16 -2.46
N LYS A 299 29.83 -14.96 -1.97
CA LYS A 299 30.09 -14.28 -0.69
C LYS A 299 29.55 -12.86 -0.69
N CYS A 300 29.78 -12.11 -1.77
CA CYS A 300 29.25 -10.76 -1.94
C CYS A 300 27.71 -10.75 -1.90
N ALA A 301 27.05 -11.70 -2.57
CA ALA A 301 25.60 -11.86 -2.51
C ALA A 301 25.12 -12.22 -1.10
N ALA A 302 25.84 -13.07 -0.36
CA ALA A 302 25.50 -13.39 1.03
C ALA A 302 25.55 -12.14 1.92
N VAL A 303 26.61 -11.32 1.80
CA VAL A 303 26.73 -10.05 2.56
C VAL A 303 25.64 -9.06 2.16
N MET A 304 25.34 -8.91 0.86
CA MET A 304 24.24 -8.04 0.40
C MET A 304 22.88 -8.48 0.98
N ASN A 305 22.61 -9.79 1.06
CA ASN A 305 21.42 -10.30 1.72
C ASN A 305 21.40 -9.95 3.20
N GLN A 306 22.53 -10.07 3.91
CA GLN A 306 22.64 -9.69 5.31
C GLN A 306 22.35 -8.20 5.50
N LEU A 307 22.98 -7.33 4.72
CA LEU A 307 22.72 -5.88 4.74
C LEU A 307 21.25 -5.56 4.50
N GLY A 308 20.60 -6.27 3.57
CA GLY A 308 19.18 -6.13 3.30
C GLY A 308 18.30 -6.61 4.46
N SER A 309 18.71 -7.66 5.18
CA SER A 309 18.02 -8.14 6.38
C SER A 309 18.16 -7.14 7.52
N ASP A 310 19.36 -6.62 7.76
CA ASP A 310 19.64 -5.64 8.81
C ASP A 310 18.88 -4.34 8.55
N ALA A 311 18.80 -3.89 7.29
CA ALA A 311 18.00 -2.73 6.89
C ALA A 311 16.50 -2.93 7.16
N LYS A 312 15.96 -4.13 6.89
CA LYS A 312 14.56 -4.45 7.23
C LYS A 312 14.32 -4.45 8.73
N SER A 313 15.23 -5.00 9.53
CA SER A 313 15.13 -4.96 10.99
C SER A 313 15.13 -3.52 11.51
N ARG A 314 16.00 -2.65 10.98
CA ARG A 314 15.99 -1.22 11.31
C ARG A 314 14.71 -0.52 10.88
N LEU A 315 14.21 -0.81 9.68
CA LEU A 315 12.95 -0.25 9.19
C LEU A 315 11.80 -0.60 10.15
N ASN A 316 11.68 -1.86 10.58
CA ASN A 316 10.63 -2.27 11.51
C ASN A 316 10.71 -1.49 12.84
N ALA A 317 11.92 -1.32 13.40
CA ALA A 317 12.11 -0.53 14.61
C ALA A 317 11.73 0.94 14.42
N LEU A 318 12.13 1.54 13.28
CA LEU A 318 11.77 2.91 12.93
C LEU A 318 10.25 3.07 12.71
N GLU A 319 9.58 2.08 12.13
CA GLU A 319 8.13 2.08 11.94
C GLU A 319 7.38 2.00 13.28
N ASP A 320 7.88 1.21 14.23
CA ASP A 320 7.31 1.15 15.58
C ASP A 320 7.50 2.49 16.33
N GLU A 321 8.67 3.10 16.25
CA GLU A 321 8.90 4.46 16.79
C GLU A 321 8.03 5.51 16.09
N LEU A 322 7.84 5.40 14.76
CA LEU A 322 7.00 6.31 14.01
C LEU A 322 5.54 6.24 14.49
N ARG A 323 5.01 5.05 14.76
CA ARG A 323 3.66 4.88 15.33
C ARG A 323 3.54 5.54 16.69
N GLU A 324 4.57 5.46 17.53
CA GLU A 324 4.59 6.17 18.82
C GLU A 324 4.52 7.68 18.60
N LYS A 325 5.33 8.23 17.67
CA LYS A 325 5.30 9.66 17.33
C LYS A 325 3.96 10.09 16.73
N GLU A 326 3.32 9.25 15.92
CA GLU A 326 1.96 9.48 15.40
C GLU A 326 0.96 9.58 16.55
N GLY A 327 1.00 8.66 17.51
CA GLY A 327 0.13 8.72 18.69
C GLY A 327 0.36 9.97 19.54
N VAL A 328 1.61 10.38 19.74
CA VAL A 328 1.94 11.63 20.45
C VAL A 328 1.41 12.85 19.68
N LEU A 329 1.62 12.91 18.35
CA LEU A 329 1.12 14.00 17.51
C LEU A 329 -0.42 14.08 17.52
N GLU A 330 -1.10 12.94 17.47
CA GLU A 330 -2.56 12.88 17.56
C GLU A 330 -3.03 13.37 18.95
N SER A 331 -2.41 12.88 20.03
CA SER A 331 -2.78 13.28 21.39
C SER A 331 -2.58 14.78 21.66
N THR A 332 -1.50 15.37 21.15
CA THR A 332 -1.21 16.81 21.28
C THR A 332 -2.17 17.65 20.47
N ARG A 333 -2.52 17.24 19.24
CA ARG A 333 -3.56 17.87 18.43
C ARG A 333 -4.92 17.87 19.13
N LEU A 334 -5.33 16.73 19.67
CA LEU A 334 -6.58 16.63 20.43
C LEU A 334 -6.56 17.49 21.70
N ALA A 335 -5.43 17.54 22.41
CA ALA A 335 -5.29 18.36 23.61
C ALA A 335 -5.35 19.87 23.30
N LEU A 336 -4.74 20.29 22.18
CA LEU A 336 -4.79 21.67 21.68
C LEU A 336 -6.21 22.05 21.26
N GLN A 337 -6.88 21.20 20.49
CA GLN A 337 -8.28 21.43 20.08
C GLN A 337 -9.20 21.56 21.30
N LYS A 338 -9.09 20.66 22.29
CA LYS A 338 -9.86 20.75 23.53
C LYS A 338 -9.60 22.04 24.31
N GLU A 339 -8.37 22.54 24.31
CA GLU A 339 -8.08 23.83 24.95
C GLU A 339 -8.76 24.96 24.19
N ARG A 340 -8.67 24.98 22.87
CA ARG A 340 -9.31 26.00 22.03
C ARG A 340 -10.82 25.99 22.24
N GLU A 341 -11.46 24.82 22.28
CA GLU A 341 -12.88 24.68 22.65
C GLU A 341 -13.17 25.25 24.05
N ALA A 342 -12.37 24.92 25.06
CA ALA A 342 -12.52 25.46 26.41
C ALA A 342 -12.32 26.99 26.49
N VAL A 343 -11.43 27.54 25.67
CA VAL A 343 -11.24 28.99 25.51
C VAL A 343 -12.50 29.63 24.92
N PHE A 344 -13.08 29.05 23.87
CA PHE A 344 -14.35 29.50 23.30
C PHE A 344 -15.47 29.48 24.34
N GLU A 345 -15.63 28.38 25.09
CA GLU A 345 -16.64 28.26 26.14
C GLU A 345 -16.44 29.29 27.26
N ARG A 346 -15.20 29.54 27.69
CA ARG A 346 -14.89 30.51 28.76
C ARG A 346 -15.22 31.93 28.35
N VAL A 347 -14.91 32.31 27.11
CA VAL A 347 -15.22 33.65 26.58
C VAL A 347 -16.73 33.85 26.45
N LEU A 348 -17.45 32.88 25.88
CA LEU A 348 -18.91 32.95 25.68
C LEU A 348 -19.69 32.84 27.01
N GLY A 349 -19.23 32.00 27.95
CA GLY A 349 -19.85 31.79 29.26
C GLY A 349 -19.63 32.95 30.25
N GLY A 350 -18.49 33.63 30.17
CA GLY A 350 -18.20 34.84 30.96
C GLY A 350 -19.18 35.98 30.68
N GLN A 351 -19.70 36.08 29.46
CA GLN A 351 -20.71 37.08 29.07
C GLN A 351 -22.11 36.80 29.60
N LEU A 352 -22.55 35.53 29.66
CA LEU A 352 -23.85 35.16 30.25
C LEU A 352 -23.94 35.57 31.74
N SER A 353 -22.80 35.54 32.43
CA SER A 353 -22.70 35.96 33.84
C SER A 353 -22.65 37.50 33.98
N GLN A 354 -21.94 38.21 33.09
CA GLN A 354 -21.87 39.70 33.13
C GLN A 354 -23.17 40.38 32.66
N THR A 355 -23.86 39.84 31.66
CA THR A 355 -25.17 40.34 31.21
C THR A 355 -26.28 40.08 32.24
N SER A 356 -26.20 38.98 32.98
CA SER A 356 -27.13 38.69 34.09
C SER A 356 -26.94 39.61 35.29
N SER A 357 -25.70 40.01 35.62
CA SER A 357 -25.43 41.00 36.68
C SER A 357 -25.71 42.45 36.29
N ALA A 358 -25.68 42.78 34.99
CA ALA A 358 -26.06 44.12 34.52
C ALA A 358 -27.58 44.36 34.60
N ASN A 359 -28.40 43.30 34.46
CA ASN A 359 -29.87 43.41 34.52
C ASN A 359 -30.45 43.41 35.95
N SER A 360 -29.65 43.05 36.97
CA SER A 360 -30.08 43.10 38.38
C SER A 360 -29.93 44.48 39.05
N ASN A 361 -29.30 45.45 38.38
CA ASN A 361 -29.10 46.81 38.91
C ASN A 361 -30.10 47.85 38.35
N ALA A 362 -31.14 47.44 37.61
CA ALA A 362 -32.11 48.35 36.98
C ALA A 362 -33.51 48.37 37.62
N VAL A 363 -33.69 47.82 38.83
CA VAL A 363 -34.94 47.98 39.60
C VAL A 363 -34.70 48.96 40.74
N GLU A 364 -34.66 50.25 40.37
CA GLU A 364 -34.77 51.35 41.32
C GLU A 364 -36.23 51.44 41.80
N ALA A 365 -36.41 51.33 43.11
CA ALA A 365 -37.70 51.28 43.77
C ALA A 365 -38.48 52.60 43.65
N PRO A 366 -39.80 52.58 43.41
CA PRO A 366 -40.61 53.79 43.49
C PRO A 366 -40.84 54.13 44.98
N GLN A 367 -40.25 55.25 45.43
CA GLN A 367 -40.63 55.89 46.68
C GLN A 367 -41.94 56.64 46.48
N GLY A 368 -42.94 56.32 47.32
CA GLY A 368 -43.95 57.28 47.75
C GLY A 368 -45.40 56.97 47.39
N ALA A 369 -46.11 56.28 48.28
CA ALA A 369 -47.53 56.52 48.49
C ALA A 369 -47.87 56.31 49.97
N LYS A 370 -48.26 57.41 50.62
CA LYS A 370 -48.69 57.49 52.02
C LYS A 370 -50.05 56.80 52.20
N ALA A 371 -50.20 56.22 53.39
CA ALA A 371 -51.42 55.66 53.94
C ALA A 371 -52.60 56.66 53.99
N ILE A 372 -53.80 56.16 53.71
CA ILE A 372 -55.06 56.68 54.24
C ILE A 372 -55.86 55.47 54.75
N GLU A 373 -56.04 55.45 56.07
CA GLU A 373 -57.03 54.66 56.80
C GLU A 373 -58.42 55.33 56.76
N ALA A 374 -59.43 54.53 57.12
CA ALA A 374 -60.87 54.80 57.28
C ALA A 374 -61.70 54.53 56.01
N GLY A 375 -62.70 53.66 55.98
CA GLY A 375 -63.43 52.90 57.00
C GLY A 375 -64.88 52.76 56.51
N LEU A 376 -65.52 51.59 56.74
CA LEU A 376 -66.98 51.31 56.60
C LEU A 376 -67.62 51.61 55.22
N VAL A 377 -68.27 50.70 54.48
CA VAL A 377 -69.20 49.59 54.75
C VAL A 377 -69.09 48.59 53.60
#